data_AF-A0A1B8UUN0-F1
#
_entry.id   AF-A0A1B8UUN0-F1
#
_cell.length_a   1.000
_cell.length_b   1.000
_cell.length_c   1.000
_cell.angle_alpha   90.00
_cell.angle_beta   90.00
_cell.angle_gamma   90.00
#
_symmetry.space_group_name_H-M   'P 1'
#
loop_
_entity.id
_entity.type
_entity.pdbx_description
1 polymer ?
#
loop_
_entity_poly.entity_id
_entity_poly.type
_entity_poly.pdbx_seq_one_letter_code
_entity_poly.pdbx_strand_id
1 'polypeptide(L)'
;MKRWNVVLLSVTAAALLMVSIPGPTSAVAAAANSEQQGEPGFTKTVKDLDKELVEKVQEALKPFVNEEIDFEGVRYSYKIDGKKEPTLYSKDYRTVTHPVKGAEKIFAAEVTIKAQTGEIYQINLDPQLSSLDEGIRTKMKAAITETEKSLSYDDITKLNIDGASGEISTLGPYHLVIDAKSGKVQLAIYNVPKSKVDQRAVQAAQQAAGSFTGGKKITFDSVRRFVGEGADRYLFTQNNEQSINVWIEAATNKIQNISLGAERPIHSSREELKKKFAKPKYTAAEAIKTMNPMIKKIFGIDVTGYQVKVEDNNYTFLKEGSPSILAAINEKGKVFVLNRELVAKSK
;
A
#
# COMPACT_ATOMS: atom_id res chain seq x y z
N MET A 1 10.69 39.93 -22.85
CA MET A 1 11.25 41.17 -22.25
C MET A 1 10.96 41.17 -20.76
N LYS A 2 12.00 41.54 -19.97
CA LYS A 2 12.02 41.89 -18.54
C LYS A 2 11.72 40.81 -17.48
N ARG A 3 12.84 40.36 -16.88
CA ARG A 3 12.98 39.84 -15.51
C ARG A 3 12.51 40.90 -14.49
N TRP A 4 12.20 40.50 -13.26
CA TRP A 4 12.84 41.01 -12.03
C TRP A 4 12.55 40.07 -10.84
N ASN A 5 13.63 39.77 -10.11
CA ASN A 5 13.67 39.09 -8.82
C ASN A 5 13.28 40.08 -7.72
N VAL A 6 12.61 39.60 -6.66
CA VAL A 6 12.76 40.20 -5.31
C VAL A 6 12.89 39.07 -4.30
N VAL A 7 14.09 39.00 -3.74
CA VAL A 7 14.45 38.29 -2.51
C VAL A 7 14.09 39.20 -1.34
N LEU A 8 13.49 38.67 -0.27
CA LEU A 8 13.52 39.34 1.03
C LEU A 8 13.96 38.33 2.11
N LEU A 9 15.21 38.51 2.55
CA LEU A 9 15.71 38.09 3.85
C LEU A 9 15.14 39.05 4.91
N SER A 10 14.69 38.52 6.04
CA SER A 10 14.58 39.30 7.27
C SER A 10 15.00 38.45 8.46
N VAL A 11 16.25 38.66 8.85
CA VAL A 11 16.82 38.32 10.16
C VAL A 11 16.24 39.31 11.17
N THR A 12 15.69 38.81 12.27
CA THR A 12 15.53 39.63 13.48
C THR A 12 15.96 38.79 14.68
N ALA A 13 17.18 39.05 15.14
CA ALA A 13 17.65 38.69 16.46
C ALA A 13 17.15 39.75 17.45
N ALA A 14 16.54 39.31 18.54
CA ALA A 14 16.37 40.11 19.75
C ALA A 14 16.42 39.16 20.96
N ALA A 15 17.62 39.00 21.51
CA ALA A 15 17.84 38.58 22.88
C ALA A 15 17.74 39.81 23.80
N LEU A 16 17.33 39.58 25.06
CA LEU A 16 17.38 40.41 26.30
C LEU A 16 16.08 40.10 27.08
N LEU A 17 16.02 39.70 28.36
CA LEU A 17 16.92 39.75 29.51
C LEU A 17 16.53 38.62 30.50
N MET A 18 17.54 38.13 31.23
CA MET A 18 17.37 37.25 32.38
C MET A 18 16.81 38.01 33.59
N VAL A 19 15.89 37.37 34.32
CA VAL A 19 15.75 37.56 35.76
C VAL A 19 15.78 36.18 36.40
N SER A 20 16.84 35.94 37.16
CA SER A 20 17.08 34.77 38.00
C SER A 20 16.25 34.85 39.28
N ILE A 21 15.52 33.79 39.63
CA ILE A 21 15.14 33.45 41.01
C ILE A 21 15.41 31.94 41.21
N PRO A 22 16.09 31.53 42.29
CA PRO A 22 16.53 30.14 42.48
C PRO A 22 15.49 29.25 43.20
N GLY A 23 15.35 28.01 42.70
CA GLY A 23 14.89 26.80 43.41
C GLY A 23 13.40 26.40 43.25
N PRO A 24 13.00 25.12 43.47
CA PRO A 24 13.78 23.90 43.67
C PRO A 24 13.68 22.92 42.48
N THR A 25 14.73 22.14 42.29
CA THR A 25 14.81 21.00 41.38
C THR A 25 13.80 19.92 41.75
N SER A 26 12.82 19.65 40.90
CA SER A 26 12.27 18.29 40.71
C SER A 26 11.36 18.21 39.48
N ALA A 27 11.40 17.06 38.82
CA ALA A 27 10.56 16.59 37.70
C ALA A 27 10.67 17.28 36.33
N VAL A 28 10.95 18.58 36.21
CA VAL A 28 10.92 19.24 34.88
C VAL A 28 12.23 19.05 34.08
N ALA A 29 13.35 18.80 34.73
CA ALA A 29 14.64 18.57 34.07
C ALA A 29 14.75 17.23 33.31
N ALA A 30 13.85 16.27 33.59
CA ALA A 30 13.79 15.02 32.82
C ALA A 30 12.98 15.15 31.51
N ALA A 31 12.17 16.21 31.38
CA ALA A 31 11.35 16.46 30.19
C ALA A 31 11.99 17.45 29.20
N ALA A 32 13.02 18.19 29.61
CA ALA A 32 13.64 19.24 28.79
C ALA A 32 14.74 18.75 27.82
N ASN A 33 15.10 17.46 27.83
CA ASN A 33 16.11 16.89 26.94
C ASN A 33 15.56 16.23 25.67
N SER A 34 14.24 16.28 25.41
CA SER A 34 13.64 15.61 24.24
C SER A 34 12.99 16.56 23.21
N GLU A 35 13.06 17.87 23.40
CA GLU A 35 12.61 18.85 22.39
C GLU A 35 13.78 19.32 21.50
N GLN A 36 14.46 18.35 20.86
CA GLN A 36 15.05 18.60 19.55
C GLN A 36 14.11 18.01 18.50
N GLN A 37 13.59 18.86 17.61
CA GLN A 37 12.85 18.43 16.43
C GLN A 37 13.63 17.33 15.70
N GLY A 38 13.16 16.08 15.80
CA GLY A 38 13.70 14.94 15.07
C GLY A 38 14.09 13.73 15.91
N GLU A 39 14.07 13.80 17.25
CA GLU A 39 14.29 12.60 18.07
C GLU A 39 13.00 11.87 18.44
N PRO A 40 12.95 10.53 18.28
CA PRO A 40 11.72 9.82 18.54
C PRO A 40 11.52 9.67 20.06
N GLY A 41 10.64 10.49 20.66
CA GLY A 41 10.24 10.33 22.06
C GLY A 41 9.84 8.87 22.40
N PHE A 42 10.65 8.19 23.20
CA PHE A 42 10.39 6.83 23.66
C PHE A 42 9.44 6.86 24.86
N THR A 43 8.58 5.86 24.97
CA THR A 43 7.69 5.73 26.15
C THR A 43 8.36 4.99 27.31
N LYS A 44 9.37 4.17 27.01
CA LYS A 44 10.19 3.40 27.94
C LYS A 44 11.57 3.15 27.34
N THR A 45 12.51 2.70 28.16
CA THR A 45 13.78 2.13 27.72
C THR A 45 13.68 0.61 27.58
N VAL A 46 14.61 0.00 26.86
CA VAL A 46 14.67 -1.48 26.71
C VAL A 46 14.88 -2.18 28.05
N LYS A 47 15.55 -1.52 29.01
CA LYS A 47 15.77 -2.04 30.37
C LYS A 47 14.48 -2.20 31.18
N ASP A 48 13.41 -1.53 30.76
CA ASP A 48 12.08 -1.62 31.40
C ASP A 48 11.26 -2.80 30.87
N LEU A 49 11.79 -3.57 29.92
CA LEU A 49 11.19 -4.80 29.40
C LEU A 49 11.72 -6.04 30.10
N ASP A 50 10.93 -7.10 30.07
CA ASP A 50 11.36 -8.43 30.48
C ASP A 50 12.57 -8.88 29.65
N LYS A 51 13.61 -9.37 30.33
CA LYS A 51 14.83 -9.89 29.71
C LYS A 51 14.53 -10.99 28.71
N GLU A 52 13.57 -11.87 29.00
CA GLU A 52 13.17 -12.94 28.07
C GLU A 52 12.57 -12.40 26.78
N LEU A 53 11.87 -11.26 26.82
CA LEU A 53 11.33 -10.62 25.61
C LEU A 53 12.45 -10.02 24.77
N VAL A 54 13.45 -9.39 25.40
CA VAL A 54 14.61 -8.84 24.69
C VAL A 54 15.44 -9.96 24.06
N GLU A 55 15.64 -11.08 24.76
CA GLU A 55 16.31 -12.26 24.21
C GLU A 55 15.55 -12.85 23.02
N LYS A 56 14.22 -12.97 23.09
CA LYS A 56 13.39 -13.39 21.95
C LYS A 56 13.53 -12.47 20.73
N VAL A 57 13.64 -11.16 20.96
CA VAL A 57 13.88 -10.20 19.88
C VAL A 57 15.23 -10.46 19.21
N GLN A 58 16.30 -10.66 19.98
CA GLN A 58 17.62 -10.97 19.43
C GLN A 58 17.62 -12.30 18.67
N GLU A 59 17.00 -13.34 19.23
CA GLU A 59 16.87 -14.64 18.55
C GLU A 59 16.14 -14.54 17.21
N ALA A 60 15.08 -13.74 17.14
CA ALA A 60 14.31 -13.56 15.91
C ALA A 60 15.05 -12.77 14.83
N LEU A 61 16.05 -11.97 15.19
CA LEU A 61 16.88 -11.22 14.25
C LEU A 61 17.98 -12.07 13.60
N LYS A 62 18.48 -13.11 14.29
CA LYS A 62 19.60 -13.96 13.82
C LYS A 62 19.49 -14.48 12.38
N PRO A 63 18.30 -14.82 11.83
CA PRO A 63 18.21 -15.25 10.44
C PRO A 63 18.46 -14.14 9.40
N PHE A 64 18.45 -12.87 9.83
CA PHE A 64 18.46 -11.70 8.95
C PHE A 64 19.67 -10.80 9.17
N VAL A 65 20.36 -10.92 10.31
CA VAL A 65 21.54 -10.12 10.65
C VAL A 65 22.66 -10.99 11.18
N ASN A 66 23.91 -10.58 10.93
CA ASN A 66 25.13 -11.28 11.33
C ASN A 66 25.73 -10.76 12.65
N GLU A 67 25.22 -9.64 13.17
CA GLU A 67 25.67 -9.02 14.41
C GLU A 67 24.46 -8.68 15.27
N GLU A 68 24.67 -8.69 16.60
CA GLU A 68 23.63 -8.29 17.55
C GLU A 68 23.25 -6.83 17.36
N ILE A 69 21.95 -6.53 17.43
CA ILE A 69 21.46 -5.15 17.30
C ILE A 69 21.24 -4.56 18.68
N ASP A 70 21.88 -3.42 18.92
CA ASP A 70 21.66 -2.64 20.13
C ASP A 70 20.35 -1.85 20.05
N PHE A 71 19.45 -2.09 21.01
CA PHE A 71 18.20 -1.34 21.16
C PHE A 71 18.30 -0.29 22.29
N GLU A 72 17.71 0.89 22.10
CA GLU A 72 17.69 1.96 23.12
C GLU A 72 16.31 2.23 23.71
N GLY A 73 15.27 2.13 22.90
CA GLY A 73 13.97 2.68 23.25
C GLY A 73 12.80 1.78 22.88
N VAL A 74 11.70 1.99 23.58
CA VAL A 74 10.45 1.23 23.39
C VAL A 74 9.28 2.18 23.24
N ARG A 75 8.42 1.93 22.24
CA ARG A 75 7.15 2.64 22.06
C ARG A 75 5.97 1.69 22.00
N TYR A 76 4.89 2.08 22.66
CA TYR A 76 3.59 1.42 22.56
C TYR A 76 2.71 2.20 21.58
N SER A 77 2.76 1.83 20.31
CA SER A 77 2.06 2.56 19.24
C SER A 77 1.22 1.68 18.32
N TYR A 78 1.64 0.44 18.09
CA TYR A 78 0.93 -0.50 17.24
C TYR A 78 -0.28 -1.09 17.98
N LYS A 79 -1.45 -1.01 17.36
CA LYS A 79 -2.66 -1.65 17.86
C LYS A 79 -2.84 -3.01 17.21
N ILE A 80 -2.67 -4.08 17.98
CA ILE A 80 -2.93 -5.46 17.56
C ILE A 80 -4.04 -5.99 18.47
N ASP A 81 -5.11 -6.53 17.89
CA ASP A 81 -6.29 -7.02 18.63
C ASP A 81 -6.84 -5.99 19.65
N GLY A 82 -6.81 -4.71 19.27
CA GLY A 82 -7.27 -3.59 20.10
C GLY A 82 -6.32 -3.14 21.21
N LYS A 83 -5.17 -3.80 21.38
CA LYS A 83 -4.18 -3.49 22.43
C LYS A 83 -2.93 -2.84 21.85
N LYS A 84 -2.33 -1.94 22.63
CA LYS A 84 -1.05 -1.31 22.25
C LYS A 84 0.09 -2.26 22.54
N GLU A 85 0.91 -2.52 21.54
CA GLU A 85 2.02 -3.46 21.60
C GLU A 85 3.37 -2.76 21.61
N PRO A 86 4.37 -3.31 22.32
CA PRO A 86 5.71 -2.75 22.38
C PRO A 86 6.45 -2.94 21.05
N THR A 87 7.06 -1.86 20.58
CA THR A 87 8.06 -1.88 19.51
C THR A 87 9.39 -1.40 20.08
N LEU A 88 10.43 -2.21 19.94
CA LEU A 88 11.81 -1.88 20.28
C LEU A 88 12.46 -1.19 19.09
N TYR A 89 13.29 -0.18 19.35
CA TYR A 89 14.00 0.61 18.33
C TYR A 89 15.51 0.59 18.56
N SER A 90 16.27 0.35 17.48
CA SER A 90 17.73 0.32 17.52
C SER A 90 18.32 1.67 17.93
N LYS A 91 19.55 1.67 18.46
CA LYS A 91 20.36 2.90 18.60
C LYS A 91 20.73 3.49 17.24
N ASP A 92 20.99 2.62 16.29
CA ASP A 92 21.41 3.04 14.95
C ASP A 92 20.23 3.60 14.17
N TYR A 93 20.50 4.63 13.39
CA TYR A 93 19.53 5.25 12.48
C TYR A 93 20.20 5.66 11.18
N ARG A 94 19.40 5.76 10.11
CA ARG A 94 19.77 6.35 8.83
C ARG A 94 18.90 7.54 8.54
N THR A 95 19.46 8.55 7.86
CA THR A 95 18.65 9.63 7.28
C THR A 95 18.26 9.25 5.86
N VAL A 96 16.94 9.13 5.61
CA VAL A 96 16.38 8.87 4.28
C VAL A 96 15.71 10.14 3.79
N THR A 97 15.95 10.52 2.53
CA THR A 97 15.29 11.68 1.93
C THR A 97 14.06 11.23 1.16
N HIS A 98 12.89 11.65 1.61
CA HIS A 98 11.63 11.45 0.91
C HIS A 98 11.34 12.62 -0.03
N PRO A 99 10.84 12.38 -1.26
CA PRO A 99 10.52 13.45 -2.20
C PRO A 99 9.49 14.48 -1.71
N VAL A 100 8.61 14.07 -0.80
CA VAL A 100 7.49 14.91 -0.29
C VAL A 100 7.73 15.40 1.15
N LYS A 101 8.39 14.60 1.99
CA LYS A 101 8.58 14.90 3.42
C LYS A 101 9.96 15.47 3.76
N GLY A 102 10.90 15.48 2.81
CA GLY A 102 12.29 15.85 3.08
C GLY A 102 13.05 14.73 3.80
N ALA A 103 14.13 15.09 4.48
CA ALA A 103 14.97 14.16 5.22
C ALA A 103 14.27 13.67 6.50
N GLU A 104 14.20 12.36 6.68
CA GLU A 104 13.61 11.67 7.82
C GLU A 104 14.66 10.73 8.43
N LYS A 105 14.84 10.77 9.76
CA LYS A 105 15.62 9.76 10.47
C LYS A 105 14.75 8.52 10.66
N ILE A 106 15.22 7.38 10.16
CA ILE A 106 14.60 6.07 10.38
C ILE A 106 15.55 5.22 11.21
N PHE A 107 14.99 4.46 12.14
CA PHE A 107 15.77 3.48 12.90
C PHE A 107 16.25 2.35 11.98
N ALA A 108 17.46 1.88 12.22
CA ALA A 108 18.06 0.81 11.43
C ALA A 108 17.40 -0.55 11.69
N ALA A 109 16.85 -0.77 12.90
CA ALA A 109 15.99 -1.89 13.21
C ALA A 109 14.83 -1.49 14.14
N GLU A 110 13.67 -2.12 13.91
CA GLU A 110 12.52 -2.05 14.82
C GLU A 110 11.88 -3.42 14.93
N VAL A 111 11.50 -3.83 16.14
CA VAL A 111 10.84 -5.12 16.37
C VAL A 111 9.60 -4.95 17.21
N THR A 112 8.45 -5.32 16.66
CA THR A 112 7.16 -5.29 17.35
C THR A 112 6.82 -6.67 17.87
N ILE A 113 6.44 -6.75 19.16
CA ILE A 113 6.12 -8.00 19.85
C ILE A 113 4.65 -7.97 20.28
N LYS A 114 3.93 -9.08 20.18
CA LYS A 114 2.64 -9.24 20.86
C LYS A 114 2.89 -9.47 22.35
N ALA A 115 2.64 -8.47 23.19
CA ALA A 115 2.99 -8.49 24.62
C ALA A 115 2.38 -9.67 25.39
N GLN A 116 1.22 -10.19 24.96
CA GLN A 116 0.56 -11.29 25.67
C GLN A 116 1.19 -12.65 25.40
N THR A 117 1.77 -12.85 24.21
CA THR A 117 2.33 -14.16 23.81
C THR A 117 3.86 -14.12 23.73
N GLY A 118 4.45 -12.93 23.63
CA GLY A 118 5.86 -12.75 23.31
C GLY A 118 6.21 -13.10 21.87
N GLU A 119 5.21 -13.36 21.01
CA GLU A 119 5.43 -13.63 19.59
C GLU A 119 5.91 -12.37 18.88
N ILE A 120 6.87 -12.52 17.98
CA ILE A 120 7.27 -11.45 17.09
C ILE A 120 6.14 -11.23 16.10
N TYR A 121 5.64 -10.01 16.05
CA TYR A 121 4.65 -9.60 15.07
C TYR A 121 5.33 -9.17 13.78
N GLN A 122 6.36 -8.33 13.90
CA GLN A 122 6.98 -7.70 12.75
C GLN A 122 8.41 -7.28 13.08
N ILE A 123 9.32 -7.50 12.13
CA ILE A 123 10.68 -6.96 12.15
C ILE A 123 10.81 -5.98 10.98
N ASN A 124 11.49 -4.88 11.24
CA ASN A 124 11.67 -3.78 10.31
C ASN A 124 13.17 -3.49 10.25
N LEU A 125 13.83 -3.66 9.11
CA LEU A 125 15.27 -3.46 8.96
C LEU A 125 15.58 -2.42 7.87
N ASP A 126 16.64 -1.66 8.07
CA ASP A 126 17.25 -0.87 7.00
C ASP A 126 17.95 -1.81 6.00
N PRO A 127 17.60 -1.78 4.70
CA PRO A 127 18.30 -2.58 3.69
C PRO A 127 19.81 -2.26 3.60
N GLN A 128 20.25 -1.08 4.03
CA GLN A 128 21.66 -0.69 4.03
C GLN A 128 22.35 -0.92 5.37
N LEU A 129 21.68 -1.60 6.32
CA LEU A 129 22.29 -2.01 7.58
C LEU A 129 23.52 -2.89 7.30
N SER A 130 24.66 -2.54 7.90
CA SER A 130 25.93 -3.25 7.71
C SER A 130 25.88 -4.69 8.18
N SER A 131 25.12 -4.95 9.25
CA SER A 131 24.93 -6.28 9.81
C SER A 131 23.87 -7.10 9.08
N LEU A 132 23.14 -6.54 8.10
CA LEU A 132 22.17 -7.32 7.31
C LEU A 132 22.88 -8.48 6.59
N ASP A 133 22.30 -9.67 6.69
CA ASP A 133 22.84 -10.87 6.07
C ASP A 133 22.99 -10.70 4.54
N GLU A 134 24.17 -11.03 4.02
CA GLU A 134 24.48 -10.87 2.60
C GLU A 134 23.70 -11.86 1.72
N GLY A 135 23.30 -13.02 2.27
CA GLY A 135 22.40 -13.95 1.62
C GLY A 135 21.03 -13.35 1.37
N ILE A 136 20.46 -12.65 2.36
CA ILE A 136 19.22 -11.86 2.20
C ILE A 136 19.41 -10.77 1.14
N ARG A 137 20.49 -9.97 1.22
CA ARG A 137 20.78 -8.92 0.23
C ARG A 137 20.86 -9.48 -1.19
N THR A 138 21.55 -10.60 -1.36
CA THR A 138 21.73 -11.28 -2.65
C THR A 138 20.40 -11.78 -3.21
N LYS A 139 19.58 -12.44 -2.39
CA LYS A 139 18.23 -12.91 -2.79
C LYS A 139 17.34 -11.75 -3.22
N MET A 140 17.34 -10.65 -2.47
CA MET A 140 16.59 -9.44 -2.83
C MET A 140 17.03 -8.87 -4.17
N LYS A 141 18.34 -8.69 -4.40
CA LYS A 141 18.89 -8.19 -5.67
C LYS A 141 18.52 -9.09 -6.85
N ALA A 142 18.58 -10.41 -6.66
CA ALA A 142 18.17 -11.38 -7.68
C ALA A 142 16.68 -11.28 -8.00
N ALA A 143 15.82 -11.25 -6.97
CA ALA A 143 14.37 -11.11 -7.10
C ALA A 143 13.95 -9.80 -7.80
N ILE A 144 14.63 -8.69 -7.50
CA ILE A 144 14.44 -7.40 -8.18
C ILE A 144 14.78 -7.52 -9.67
N THR A 145 15.94 -8.12 -9.98
CA THR A 145 16.43 -8.28 -11.36
C THR A 145 15.50 -9.18 -12.18
N GLU A 146 14.99 -10.26 -11.59
CA GLU A 146 14.00 -11.15 -12.21
C GLU A 146 12.68 -10.43 -12.48
N THR A 147 12.26 -9.56 -11.55
CA THR A 147 10.99 -8.83 -11.65
C THR A 147 11.02 -7.73 -12.71
N GLU A 148 12.00 -6.82 -12.64
CA GLU A 148 12.15 -5.68 -13.55
C GLU A 148 13.53 -5.05 -13.39
N LYS A 149 14.32 -5.07 -14.47
CA LYS A 149 15.71 -4.58 -14.49
C LYS A 149 15.85 -3.08 -14.19
N SER A 150 14.80 -2.29 -14.37
CA SER A 150 14.85 -0.86 -14.02
C SER A 150 14.62 -0.55 -12.55
N LEU A 151 14.31 -1.54 -11.70
CA LEU A 151 14.22 -1.36 -10.25
C LEU A 151 15.61 -1.50 -9.61
N SER A 152 15.85 -0.76 -8.52
CA SER A 152 17.12 -0.80 -7.79
C SER A 152 16.91 -1.17 -6.32
N TYR A 153 17.78 -2.04 -5.81
CA TYR A 153 17.82 -2.38 -4.38
C TYR A 153 18.07 -1.14 -3.50
N ASP A 154 18.83 -0.17 -4.00
CA ASP A 154 19.20 1.02 -3.23
C ASP A 154 18.03 2.00 -3.04
N ASP A 155 16.96 1.84 -3.82
CA ASP A 155 15.73 2.63 -3.67
C ASP A 155 14.87 2.13 -2.50
N ILE A 156 15.18 0.96 -1.93
CA ILE A 156 14.45 0.42 -0.79
C ILE A 156 14.77 1.27 0.44
N THR A 157 13.72 1.71 1.11
CA THR A 157 13.82 2.48 2.34
C THR A 157 13.82 1.58 3.57
N LYS A 158 13.08 0.48 3.52
CA LYS A 158 12.89 -0.44 4.63
C LYS A 158 12.53 -1.84 4.14
N LEU A 159 13.05 -2.85 4.82
CA LEU A 159 12.61 -4.24 4.75
C LEU A 159 11.65 -4.48 5.91
N ASN A 160 10.50 -5.06 5.62
CA ASN A 160 9.49 -5.44 6.58
C ASN A 160 9.32 -6.95 6.52
N ILE A 161 9.55 -7.61 7.64
CA ILE A 161 9.58 -9.05 7.77
C ILE A 161 8.41 -9.45 8.67
N ASP A 162 7.54 -10.32 8.15
CA ASP A 162 6.45 -10.88 8.94
C ASP A 162 7.01 -11.85 9.98
N GLY A 163 6.64 -11.66 11.24
CA GLY A 163 7.18 -12.45 12.35
C GLY A 163 6.74 -13.91 12.37
N ALA A 164 5.67 -14.27 11.66
CA ALA A 164 5.15 -15.63 11.60
C ALA A 164 5.62 -16.40 10.37
N SER A 165 5.54 -15.79 9.17
CA SER A 165 5.93 -16.42 7.91
C SER A 165 7.41 -16.24 7.59
N GLY A 166 8.04 -15.16 8.08
CA GLY A 166 9.37 -14.74 7.67
C GLY A 166 9.40 -14.16 6.25
N GLU A 167 8.26 -13.87 5.63
CA GLU A 167 8.19 -13.19 4.34
C GLU A 167 8.79 -11.79 4.45
N ILE A 168 9.59 -11.41 3.44
CA ILE A 168 10.23 -10.09 3.38
C ILE A 168 9.49 -9.25 2.36
N SER A 169 8.96 -8.13 2.79
CA SER A 169 8.37 -7.11 1.94
C SER A 169 9.18 -5.82 1.95
N THR A 170 9.21 -5.11 0.82
CA THR A 170 9.93 -3.84 0.70
C THR A 170 8.99 -2.65 0.84
N LEU A 171 9.50 -1.59 1.47
CA LEU A 171 8.92 -0.26 1.44
C LEU A 171 9.86 0.66 0.64
N GLY A 172 9.29 1.43 -0.28
CA GLY A 172 10.02 2.32 -1.16
C GLY A 172 9.17 2.72 -2.37
N PRO A 173 9.78 3.06 -3.52
CA PRO A 173 9.05 3.42 -4.74
C PRO A 173 8.37 2.22 -5.42
N TYR A 174 8.69 1.01 -4.98
CA TYR A 174 8.02 -0.22 -5.35
C TYR A 174 7.80 -1.08 -4.10
N HIS A 175 6.90 -2.06 -4.23
CA HIS A 175 6.64 -3.07 -3.22
C HIS A 175 6.97 -4.43 -3.83
N LEU A 176 7.83 -5.18 -3.16
CA LEU A 176 8.27 -6.52 -3.54
C LEU A 176 8.16 -7.39 -2.30
N VAL A 177 7.51 -8.54 -2.42
CA VAL A 177 7.37 -9.56 -1.39
C VAL A 177 8.06 -10.82 -1.87
N ILE A 178 8.98 -11.33 -1.05
CA ILE A 178 9.68 -12.59 -1.29
C ILE A 178 9.55 -13.51 -0.09
N ASP A 179 9.59 -14.82 -0.36
CA ASP A 179 9.84 -15.80 0.69
C ASP A 179 11.33 -15.75 1.09
N ALA A 180 11.65 -15.47 2.35
CA ALA A 180 13.04 -15.30 2.81
C ALA A 180 13.91 -16.54 2.57
N LYS A 181 13.31 -17.73 2.66
CA LYS A 181 14.04 -19.01 2.57
C LYS A 181 14.48 -19.28 1.14
N SER A 182 13.53 -19.25 0.20
CA SER A 182 13.75 -19.57 -1.22
C SER A 182 14.20 -18.37 -2.05
N GLY A 183 13.90 -17.14 -1.63
CA GLY A 183 14.09 -15.93 -2.43
C GLY A 183 13.05 -15.74 -3.54
N LYS A 184 12.03 -16.60 -3.62
CA LYS A 184 11.01 -16.56 -4.67
C LYS A 184 10.11 -15.33 -4.51
N VAL A 185 9.87 -14.63 -5.61
CA VAL A 185 8.91 -13.52 -5.69
C VAL A 185 7.49 -14.05 -5.52
N GLN A 186 6.77 -13.51 -4.53
CA GLN A 186 5.35 -13.78 -4.30
C GLN A 186 4.47 -12.68 -4.89
N LEU A 187 4.91 -11.43 -4.75
CA LEU A 187 4.21 -10.24 -5.24
C LEU A 187 5.21 -9.15 -5.57
N ALA A 188 5.02 -8.45 -6.69
CA ALA A 188 5.68 -7.19 -6.97
C ALA A 188 4.70 -6.16 -7.51
N ILE A 189 4.81 -4.92 -7.03
CA ILE A 189 4.01 -3.77 -7.42
C ILE A 189 4.95 -2.60 -7.68
N TYR A 190 5.01 -2.12 -8.92
CA TYR A 190 5.88 -1.00 -9.28
C TYR A 190 5.24 -0.11 -10.34
N ASN A 191 5.65 1.15 -10.39
CA ASN A 191 5.24 2.07 -11.46
C ASN A 191 5.96 1.71 -12.76
N VAL A 192 5.23 1.69 -13.87
CA VAL A 192 5.79 1.47 -15.21
C VAL A 192 5.74 2.79 -15.98
N PRO A 193 6.86 3.26 -16.54
CA PRO A 193 6.85 4.38 -17.47
C PRO A 193 5.89 4.11 -18.62
N LYS A 194 5.02 5.07 -18.98
CA LYS A 194 4.02 4.89 -20.05
C LYS A 194 4.65 4.44 -21.38
N SER A 195 5.88 4.84 -21.66
CA SER A 195 6.65 4.43 -22.85
C SER A 195 7.05 2.96 -22.87
N LYS A 196 7.05 2.27 -21.71
CA LYS A 196 7.39 0.84 -21.58
C LYS A 196 6.16 -0.07 -21.49
N VAL A 197 4.95 0.49 -21.43
CA VAL A 197 3.70 -0.29 -21.35
C VAL A 197 3.31 -0.80 -22.75
N ASP A 198 2.79 -2.03 -22.85
CA ASP A 198 2.23 -2.55 -24.12
C ASP A 198 1.18 -1.56 -24.65
N GLN A 199 1.38 -1.04 -25.86
CA GLN A 199 0.49 -0.06 -26.47
C GLN A 199 -0.94 -0.58 -26.63
N ARG A 200 -1.12 -1.90 -26.78
CA ARG A 200 -2.46 -2.53 -26.80
C ARG A 200 -3.14 -2.43 -25.44
N ALA A 201 -2.41 -2.57 -24.34
CA ALA A 201 -2.96 -2.33 -22.99
C ALA A 201 -3.38 -0.86 -22.84
N VAL A 202 -2.55 0.08 -23.30
CA VAL A 202 -2.86 1.52 -23.24
C VAL A 202 -4.15 1.83 -24.02
N GLN A 203 -4.27 1.31 -25.24
CA GLN A 203 -5.47 1.48 -26.08
C GLN A 203 -6.71 0.84 -25.44
N ALA A 204 -6.58 -0.39 -24.92
CA ALA A 204 -7.66 -1.06 -24.21
C ALA A 204 -8.13 -0.26 -22.99
N ALA A 205 -7.21 0.28 -22.19
CA ALA A 205 -7.53 1.12 -21.04
C ALA A 205 -8.30 2.38 -21.45
N GLN A 206 -7.84 3.07 -22.49
CA GLN A 206 -8.48 4.29 -23.01
C GLN A 206 -9.87 4.00 -23.57
N GLN A 207 -10.02 2.92 -24.33
CA GLN A 207 -11.32 2.51 -24.88
C GLN A 207 -12.30 2.11 -23.79
N ALA A 208 -11.85 1.36 -22.78
CA ALA A 208 -12.68 0.98 -21.64
C ALA A 208 -13.14 2.20 -20.85
N ALA A 209 -12.22 3.10 -20.51
CA ALA A 209 -12.53 4.32 -19.78
C ALA A 209 -13.44 5.27 -20.56
N GLY A 210 -13.20 5.45 -21.86
CA GLY A 210 -14.09 6.23 -22.72
C GLY A 210 -15.49 5.61 -22.80
N SER A 211 -15.59 4.28 -22.91
CA SER A 211 -16.87 3.58 -22.93
C SER A 211 -17.63 3.73 -21.61
N PHE A 212 -16.93 3.67 -20.49
CA PHE A 212 -17.50 3.75 -19.15
C PHE A 212 -17.94 5.18 -18.78
N THR A 213 -17.32 6.19 -19.38
CA THR A 213 -17.58 7.62 -19.12
C THR A 213 -18.45 8.30 -20.17
N GLY A 214 -19.10 7.54 -21.06
CA GLY A 214 -20.00 8.08 -22.08
C GLY A 214 -19.28 8.78 -23.24
N GLY A 215 -18.07 8.33 -23.58
CA GLY A 215 -17.28 8.80 -24.72
C GLY A 215 -16.23 9.86 -24.38
N LYS A 216 -16.05 10.23 -23.11
CA LYS A 216 -15.03 11.20 -22.71
C LYS A 216 -13.63 10.64 -22.97
N LYS A 217 -12.75 11.49 -23.49
CA LYS A 217 -11.33 11.14 -23.64
C LYS A 217 -10.66 11.17 -22.26
N ILE A 218 -10.15 10.02 -21.83
CA ILE A 218 -9.48 9.86 -20.54
C ILE A 218 -7.97 9.79 -20.75
N THR A 219 -7.24 10.53 -19.90
CA THR A 219 -5.78 10.42 -19.78
C THR A 219 -5.47 9.86 -18.40
N PHE A 220 -4.67 8.80 -18.35
CA PHE A 220 -4.21 8.22 -17.09
C PHE A 220 -2.95 8.93 -16.62
N ASP A 221 -2.83 9.12 -15.32
CA ASP A 221 -1.68 9.77 -14.68
C ASP A 221 -0.55 8.78 -14.48
N SER A 222 -0.87 7.57 -14.02
CA SER A 222 0.09 6.51 -13.73
C SER A 222 -0.36 5.14 -14.24
N VAL A 223 0.64 4.26 -14.38
CA VAL A 223 0.44 2.83 -14.62
C VAL A 223 1.28 2.08 -13.61
N ARG A 224 0.67 1.14 -12.88
CA ARG A 224 1.38 0.18 -12.03
C ARG A 224 1.31 -1.20 -12.62
N ARG A 225 2.37 -1.99 -12.48
CA ARG A 225 2.39 -3.42 -12.80
C ARG A 225 2.36 -4.23 -11.52
N PHE A 226 1.57 -5.29 -11.55
CA PHE A 226 1.39 -6.27 -10.49
C PHE A 226 1.86 -7.62 -11.04
N VAL A 227 2.85 -8.23 -10.40
CA VAL A 227 3.42 -9.55 -10.71
C VAL A 227 3.23 -10.44 -9.49
N GLY A 228 2.85 -11.72 -9.62
CA GLY A 228 2.70 -12.60 -8.45
C GLY A 228 1.77 -13.80 -8.66
N GLU A 229 1.23 -14.36 -7.56
CA GLU A 229 0.31 -15.53 -7.57
C GLU A 229 -1.04 -15.22 -8.24
N GLY A 230 -1.01 -15.12 -9.56
CA GLY A 230 -2.15 -14.81 -10.42
C GLY A 230 -1.64 -14.48 -11.82
N ALA A 231 -2.53 -14.01 -12.69
CA ALA A 231 -2.09 -13.39 -13.94
C ALA A 231 -1.53 -11.99 -13.64
N ASP A 232 -0.35 -11.68 -14.17
CA ASP A 232 0.23 -10.33 -14.18
C ASP A 232 -0.78 -9.31 -14.68
N ARG A 233 -0.78 -8.11 -14.08
CA ARG A 233 -1.74 -7.05 -14.43
C ARG A 233 -1.09 -5.69 -14.49
N TYR A 234 -1.69 -4.84 -15.32
CA TYR A 234 -1.54 -3.40 -15.25
C TYR A 234 -2.73 -2.79 -14.52
N LEU A 235 -2.47 -1.77 -13.70
CA LEU A 235 -3.45 -0.84 -13.17
C LEU A 235 -3.17 0.54 -13.74
N PHE A 236 -4.08 1.02 -14.58
CA PHE A 236 -4.10 2.39 -15.07
C PHE A 236 -4.95 3.24 -14.14
N THR A 237 -4.39 4.35 -13.66
CA THR A 237 -5.08 5.23 -12.71
C THR A 237 -5.11 6.67 -13.23
N GLN A 238 -6.29 7.28 -13.13
CA GLN A 238 -6.49 8.73 -13.23
C GLN A 238 -6.76 9.28 -11.83
N ASN A 239 -5.87 10.13 -11.33
CA ASN A 239 -5.89 10.77 -10.01
C ASN A 239 -6.48 12.18 -10.10
N ASN A 240 -7.72 12.28 -10.56
CA ASN A 240 -8.50 13.51 -10.50
C ASN A 240 -9.83 13.24 -9.77
N GLU A 241 -10.72 14.22 -9.78
CA GLU A 241 -12.04 14.12 -9.15
C GLU A 241 -12.85 12.90 -9.59
N GLN A 242 -12.72 12.43 -10.83
CA GLN A 242 -13.46 11.25 -11.31
C GLN A 242 -12.90 9.93 -10.75
N SER A 243 -11.61 9.89 -10.44
CA SER A 243 -10.85 8.73 -9.96
C SER A 243 -11.16 7.46 -10.76
N ILE A 244 -10.51 7.30 -11.92
CA ILE A 244 -10.73 6.16 -12.80
C ILE A 244 -9.62 5.14 -12.60
N ASN A 245 -9.99 3.88 -12.37
CA ASN A 245 -9.06 2.76 -12.33
C ASN A 245 -9.44 1.71 -13.36
N VAL A 246 -8.47 1.23 -14.15
CA VAL A 246 -8.64 0.13 -15.11
C VAL A 246 -7.59 -0.93 -14.86
N TRP A 247 -8.03 -2.14 -14.55
CA TRP A 247 -7.18 -3.32 -14.45
C TRP A 247 -7.19 -4.11 -15.75
N ILE A 248 -5.99 -4.42 -16.24
CA ILE A 248 -5.77 -5.13 -17.50
C ILE A 248 -4.83 -6.28 -17.25
N GLU A 249 -5.19 -7.46 -17.73
CA GLU A 249 -4.30 -8.62 -17.71
C GLU A 249 -3.12 -8.41 -18.67
N ALA A 250 -1.89 -8.48 -18.19
CA ALA A 250 -0.70 -8.10 -18.94
C ALA A 250 -0.42 -9.01 -20.14
N ALA A 251 -0.71 -10.31 -20.01
CA ALA A 251 -0.45 -11.29 -21.07
C ALA A 251 -1.43 -11.17 -22.24
N THR A 252 -2.70 -10.87 -21.97
CA THR A 252 -3.78 -10.90 -22.97
C THR A 252 -4.33 -9.52 -23.33
N ASN A 253 -3.91 -8.47 -22.61
CA ASN A 253 -4.44 -7.10 -22.72
C ASN A 253 -5.97 -7.02 -22.51
N LYS A 254 -6.58 -8.03 -21.87
CA LYS A 254 -8.02 -8.06 -21.59
C LYS A 254 -8.32 -7.25 -20.34
N ILE A 255 -9.37 -6.43 -20.42
CA ILE A 255 -9.89 -5.71 -19.25
C ILE A 255 -10.42 -6.72 -18.24
N GLN A 256 -9.96 -6.61 -17.00
CA GLN A 256 -10.44 -7.40 -15.88
C GLN A 256 -11.38 -6.58 -14.99
N ASN A 257 -11.05 -5.31 -14.75
CA ASN A 257 -11.88 -4.44 -13.93
C ASN A 257 -11.81 -3.00 -14.41
N ILE A 258 -12.91 -2.26 -14.26
CA ILE A 258 -12.93 -0.81 -14.38
C ILE A 258 -13.82 -0.21 -13.28
N SER A 259 -13.39 0.92 -12.72
CA SER A 259 -14.15 1.63 -11.68
C SER A 259 -14.06 3.15 -11.78
N LEU A 260 -15.12 3.81 -11.30
CA LEU A 260 -15.28 5.26 -11.17
C LEU A 260 -15.46 5.61 -9.69
N GLY A 261 -14.41 6.13 -9.07
CA GLY A 261 -14.43 6.50 -7.66
C GLY A 261 -15.44 7.58 -7.35
N ALA A 262 -15.62 8.57 -8.23
CA ALA A 262 -16.61 9.65 -8.05
C ALA A 262 -18.06 9.18 -7.96
N GLU A 263 -18.35 8.01 -8.53
CA GLU A 263 -19.70 7.44 -8.56
C GLU A 263 -19.90 6.40 -7.45
N ARG A 264 -18.83 6.07 -6.71
CA ARG A 264 -18.89 5.11 -5.61
C ARG A 264 -19.72 5.70 -4.48
N PRO A 265 -20.79 5.02 -4.04
CA PRO A 265 -21.60 5.53 -2.96
C PRO A 265 -20.82 5.45 -1.64
N ILE A 266 -20.97 6.48 -0.81
CA ILE A 266 -20.39 6.54 0.54
C ILE A 266 -21.47 6.07 1.51
N HIS A 267 -21.17 5.01 2.25
CA HIS A 267 -22.03 4.46 3.29
C HIS A 267 -21.24 4.30 4.58
N SER A 268 -21.87 4.64 5.70
CA SER A 268 -21.25 4.56 7.02
C SER A 268 -21.20 3.12 7.56
N SER A 269 -22.08 2.23 7.09
CA SER A 269 -22.10 0.81 7.48
C SER A 269 -22.72 -0.10 6.40
N ARG A 270 -22.60 -1.42 6.60
CA ARG A 270 -23.21 -2.45 5.74
C ARG A 270 -24.73 -2.46 5.86
N GLU A 271 -25.26 -2.17 7.04
CA GLU A 271 -26.70 -2.06 7.32
C GLU A 271 -27.31 -0.88 6.56
N GLU A 272 -26.61 0.25 6.49
CA GLU A 272 -27.06 1.41 5.72
C GLU A 272 -27.16 1.07 4.22
N LEU A 273 -26.15 0.40 3.67
CA LEU A 273 -26.18 -0.09 2.29
C LEU A 273 -27.37 -1.02 2.05
N LYS A 274 -27.55 -2.04 2.91
CA LYS A 274 -28.68 -2.99 2.82
C LYS A 274 -30.02 -2.28 2.85
N LYS A 275 -30.16 -1.26 3.71
CA LYS A 275 -31.39 -0.45 3.78
C LYS A 275 -31.64 0.33 2.50
N LYS A 276 -30.60 0.97 1.94
CA LYS A 276 -30.69 1.76 0.69
C LYS A 276 -31.00 0.93 -0.54
N PHE A 277 -30.56 -0.33 -0.56
CA PHE A 277 -30.78 -1.27 -1.66
C PHE A 277 -31.68 -2.45 -1.27
N ALA A 278 -32.55 -2.26 -0.26
CA ALA A 278 -33.49 -3.29 0.19
C ALA A 278 -34.44 -3.76 -0.93
N LYS A 279 -34.66 -2.89 -1.93
CA LYS A 279 -35.32 -3.23 -3.17
C LYS A 279 -34.33 -3.05 -4.32
N PRO A 280 -34.12 -4.08 -5.16
CA PRO A 280 -33.32 -3.95 -6.38
C PRO A 280 -33.77 -2.77 -7.23
N LYS A 281 -32.80 -1.98 -7.72
CA LYS A 281 -33.06 -0.87 -8.66
C LYS A 281 -33.53 -1.39 -10.02
N TYR A 282 -33.03 -2.55 -10.42
CA TYR A 282 -33.35 -3.21 -11.67
C TYR A 282 -33.81 -4.64 -11.40
N THR A 283 -34.81 -5.09 -12.13
CA THR A 283 -35.06 -6.52 -12.34
C THR A 283 -33.90 -7.14 -13.14
N ALA A 284 -33.80 -8.47 -13.17
CA ALA A 284 -32.79 -9.18 -13.97
C ALA A 284 -32.82 -8.79 -15.47
N ALA A 285 -34.02 -8.72 -16.05
CA ALA A 285 -34.19 -8.34 -17.45
C ALA A 285 -33.78 -6.88 -17.72
N GLU A 286 -34.13 -5.96 -16.81
CA GLU A 286 -33.72 -4.56 -16.90
C GLU A 286 -32.21 -4.40 -16.73
N ALA A 287 -31.59 -5.16 -15.83
CA ALA A 287 -30.14 -5.14 -15.64
C ALA A 287 -29.40 -5.58 -16.91
N ILE A 288 -29.84 -6.67 -17.55
CA ILE A 288 -29.28 -7.11 -18.84
C ILE A 288 -29.47 -6.01 -19.89
N LYS A 289 -30.69 -5.50 -20.05
CA LYS A 289 -30.97 -4.45 -21.05
C LYS A 289 -30.12 -3.20 -20.83
N THR A 290 -29.94 -2.80 -19.58
CA THR A 290 -29.22 -1.56 -19.20
C THR A 290 -27.71 -1.71 -19.32
N MET A 291 -27.16 -2.85 -18.87
CA MET A 291 -25.71 -3.01 -18.69
C MET A 291 -25.04 -3.76 -19.85
N ASN A 292 -25.76 -4.60 -20.60
CA ASN A 292 -25.19 -5.38 -21.70
C ASN A 292 -24.44 -4.53 -22.74
N PRO A 293 -24.95 -3.37 -23.21
CA PRO A 293 -24.21 -2.56 -24.18
C PRO A 293 -22.82 -2.13 -23.68
N MET A 294 -22.73 -1.77 -22.40
CA MET A 294 -21.47 -1.35 -21.76
C MET A 294 -20.55 -2.54 -21.52
N ILE A 295 -21.07 -3.65 -21.00
CA ILE A 295 -20.32 -4.90 -20.76
C ILE A 295 -19.73 -5.42 -22.08
N LYS A 296 -20.53 -5.45 -23.15
CA LYS A 296 -20.11 -5.86 -24.48
C LYS A 296 -19.01 -4.96 -25.04
N LYS A 297 -19.11 -3.65 -24.84
CA LYS A 297 -18.12 -2.69 -25.32
C LYS A 297 -16.79 -2.77 -24.56
N ILE A 298 -16.82 -3.05 -23.26
CA ILE A 298 -15.63 -3.06 -22.39
C ILE A 298 -14.94 -4.43 -22.37
N PHE A 299 -15.71 -5.52 -22.28
CA PHE A 299 -15.17 -6.87 -22.15
C PHE A 299 -15.31 -7.71 -23.42
N GLY A 300 -16.07 -7.25 -24.42
CA GLY A 300 -16.40 -8.08 -25.59
C GLY A 300 -17.37 -9.21 -25.29
N ILE A 301 -18.09 -9.15 -24.16
CA ILE A 301 -18.98 -10.22 -23.68
C ILE A 301 -20.44 -9.79 -23.84
N ASP A 302 -21.23 -10.62 -24.52
CA ASP A 302 -22.68 -10.45 -24.58
C ASP A 302 -23.32 -11.23 -23.43
N VAL A 303 -23.97 -10.51 -22.50
CA VAL A 303 -24.63 -11.11 -21.33
C VAL A 303 -26.10 -11.44 -21.59
N THR A 304 -26.55 -11.41 -22.83
CA THR A 304 -27.89 -11.89 -23.19
C THR A 304 -28.05 -13.37 -22.81
N GLY A 305 -29.11 -13.69 -22.07
CA GLY A 305 -29.38 -15.05 -21.59
C GLY A 305 -28.56 -15.47 -20.37
N TYR A 306 -27.80 -14.57 -19.76
CA TYR A 306 -27.17 -14.82 -18.45
C TYR A 306 -28.24 -14.77 -17.35
N GLN A 307 -28.05 -15.56 -16.30
CA GLN A 307 -28.75 -15.37 -15.04
C GLN A 307 -28.20 -14.13 -14.33
N VAL A 308 -29.03 -13.41 -13.59
CA VAL A 308 -28.60 -12.25 -12.80
C VAL A 308 -28.91 -12.48 -11.34
N LYS A 309 -27.87 -12.60 -10.52
CA LYS A 309 -27.98 -12.58 -9.06
C LYS A 309 -27.84 -11.14 -8.57
N VAL A 310 -28.77 -10.68 -7.74
CA VAL A 310 -28.73 -9.34 -7.16
C VAL A 310 -28.46 -9.45 -5.67
N GLU A 311 -27.45 -8.72 -5.18
CA GLU A 311 -27.13 -8.60 -3.77
C GLU A 311 -26.79 -7.14 -3.45
N ASP A 312 -27.67 -6.49 -2.69
CA ASP A 312 -27.63 -5.04 -2.44
C ASP A 312 -27.55 -4.24 -3.76
N ASN A 313 -26.41 -3.59 -3.99
CA ASN A 313 -26.14 -2.78 -5.17
C ASN A 313 -25.32 -3.52 -6.23
N ASN A 314 -25.07 -4.82 -6.06
CA ASN A 314 -24.31 -5.64 -7.01
C ASN A 314 -25.25 -6.51 -7.85
N TYR A 315 -24.95 -6.57 -9.14
CA TYR A 315 -25.61 -7.41 -10.15
C TYR A 315 -24.56 -8.33 -10.75
N THR A 316 -24.65 -9.62 -10.44
CA THR A 316 -23.72 -10.64 -10.93
C THR A 316 -24.38 -11.43 -12.05
N PHE A 317 -23.84 -11.29 -13.26
CA PHE A 317 -24.25 -11.99 -14.47
C PHE A 317 -23.50 -13.33 -14.55
N LEU A 318 -24.24 -14.43 -14.63
CA LEU A 318 -23.73 -15.80 -14.59
C LEU A 318 -24.23 -16.61 -15.79
N LYS A 319 -23.32 -17.35 -16.42
CA LYS A 319 -23.64 -18.37 -17.42
C LYS A 319 -22.58 -19.46 -17.37
N GLU A 320 -23.04 -20.71 -17.34
CA GLU A 320 -22.14 -21.87 -17.31
C GLU A 320 -21.14 -21.84 -18.47
N GLY A 321 -19.88 -22.18 -18.19
CA GLY A 321 -18.77 -22.16 -19.15
C GLY A 321 -18.34 -20.76 -19.61
N SER A 322 -18.93 -19.68 -19.10
CA SER A 322 -18.60 -18.29 -19.46
C SER A 322 -18.10 -17.49 -18.26
N PRO A 323 -17.27 -16.45 -18.46
CA PRO A 323 -16.85 -15.56 -17.37
C PRO A 323 -18.05 -14.92 -16.66
N SER A 324 -17.99 -14.81 -15.34
CA SER A 324 -18.96 -14.04 -14.57
C SER A 324 -18.62 -12.55 -14.65
N ILE A 325 -19.66 -11.72 -14.66
CA ILE A 325 -19.51 -10.26 -14.65
C ILE A 325 -20.23 -9.71 -13.42
N LEU A 326 -19.53 -8.94 -12.60
CA LEU A 326 -20.13 -8.17 -11.52
C LEU A 326 -20.23 -6.71 -11.95
N ALA A 327 -21.42 -6.13 -11.79
CA ALA A 327 -21.68 -4.71 -11.95
C ALA A 327 -22.20 -4.13 -10.64
N ALA A 328 -21.53 -3.09 -10.12
CA ALA A 328 -22.00 -2.36 -8.96
C ALA A 328 -22.60 -1.01 -9.37
N ILE A 329 -23.76 -0.68 -8.82
CA ILE A 329 -24.47 0.57 -9.09
C ILE A 329 -24.54 1.48 -7.85
N ASN A 330 -24.67 2.78 -8.07
CA ASN A 330 -25.02 3.72 -7.01
C ASN A 330 -26.53 3.90 -6.88
N GLU A 331 -26.96 4.75 -5.94
CA GLU A 331 -28.38 4.99 -5.63
C GLU A 331 -29.19 5.54 -6.85
N LYS A 332 -28.49 6.19 -7.78
CA LYS A 332 -29.06 6.70 -9.04
C LYS A 332 -29.19 5.62 -10.11
N GLY A 333 -28.69 4.41 -9.88
CA GLY A 333 -28.65 3.32 -10.85
C GLY A 333 -27.43 3.35 -11.78
N LYS A 334 -26.50 4.29 -11.60
CA LYS A 334 -25.32 4.39 -12.45
C LYS A 334 -24.29 3.35 -12.04
N VAL A 335 -23.77 2.62 -13.03
CA VAL A 335 -22.69 1.65 -12.84
C VAL A 335 -21.41 2.40 -12.52
N PHE A 336 -20.77 2.05 -11.40
CA PHE A 336 -19.50 2.63 -10.96
C PHE A 336 -18.37 1.60 -10.86
N VAL A 337 -18.68 0.30 -10.89
CA VAL A 337 -17.69 -0.78 -11.04
C VAL A 337 -18.22 -1.80 -12.04
N LEU A 338 -17.33 -2.26 -12.91
CA LEU A 338 -17.48 -3.50 -13.65
C LEU A 338 -16.27 -4.39 -13.38
N ASN A 339 -16.52 -5.63 -13.00
CA ASN A 339 -15.50 -6.64 -12.76
C ASN A 339 -15.81 -7.89 -13.60
N ARG A 340 -14.81 -8.42 -14.27
CA ARG A 340 -14.86 -9.71 -14.96
C ARG A 340 -14.11 -10.71 -14.09
N GLU A 341 -14.83 -11.72 -13.64
CA GLU A 341 -14.25 -12.84 -12.92
C GLU A 341 -14.12 -14.01 -13.90
N LEU A 342 -12.89 -14.51 -14.03
CA LEU A 342 -12.67 -15.75 -14.75
C LEU A 342 -13.28 -16.89 -13.92
N VAL A 343 -14.03 -17.78 -14.57
CA VAL A 343 -14.49 -19.02 -13.94
C VAL A 343 -13.28 -19.65 -13.27
N ALA A 344 -13.34 -19.83 -11.95
CA ALA A 344 -12.33 -20.61 -11.25
C ALA A 344 -12.25 -21.95 -11.98
N LYS A 345 -11.08 -22.30 -12.52
CA LYS A 345 -10.85 -23.66 -12.97
C LYS A 345 -11.19 -24.53 -11.77
N SER A 346 -12.26 -25.32 -11.86
CA SER A 346 -12.51 -26.41 -10.93
C SER A 346 -11.21 -27.20 -10.89
N LYS A 347 -10.51 -27.12 -9.75
CA LYS A 347 -9.32 -27.93 -9.49
C LYS A 347 -9.73 -29.39 -9.41
#